data_AF-A0A7S2J013-F1
#
_entry.id   AF-A0A7S2J013-F1
#
_cell.length_a   1.000
_cell.length_b   1.000
_cell.length_c   1.000
_cell.angle_alpha   90.00
_cell.angle_beta   90.00
_cell.angle_gamma   90.00
#
_symmetry.space_group_name_H-M   'P 1'
#
loop_
_entity.id
_entity.type
_entity.pdbx_description
1 polymer ?
#
loop_
_entity_poly.entity_id
_entity_poly.type
_entity_poly.pdbx_seq_one_letter_code
_entity_poly.pdbx_strand_id
1 'polypeptide(L)'
;ALFAQQQQQQQQQSAAAAGFAMGQPPPAQHLGGLGQGSEMPPMGGFGESRTPPQHTPRRESSPKAPNAHEQVRMAKQRREEKMREQAAEREEAEKKSCHLHKKPKNNCKFCQRYQEFLKGKEDKSSIKDTGTAKARRESTDLMDRRGPLEIQNPKTYGFSPLLQTHIVESAHLKALVSLETFEQLVEEMYQFADSIEPYMQNSSTTPSALFCCLYRLFTMGLD
;
A
#
# COMPACT_ATOMS: atom_id res chain seq x y z
N ALA A 1 15.83 9.48 36.93
CA ALA A 1 16.73 10.60 37.29
C ALA A 1 17.97 10.67 36.38
N LEU A 2 18.74 9.59 36.20
CA LEU A 2 19.94 9.57 35.34
C LEU A 2 19.67 9.87 33.85
N PHE A 3 18.55 9.39 33.30
CA PHE A 3 18.20 9.62 31.90
C PHE A 3 17.86 11.09 31.60
N ALA A 4 17.17 11.77 32.53
CA ALA A 4 16.89 13.20 32.41
C ALA A 4 18.17 14.05 32.45
N GLN A 5 19.17 13.63 33.25
CA GLN A 5 20.47 14.29 33.31
C GLN A 5 21.27 14.10 32.01
N GLN A 6 21.18 12.93 31.40
CA GLN A 6 21.84 12.65 30.12
C GLN A 6 21.19 13.43 28.96
N GLN A 7 19.85 13.56 28.96
CA GLN A 7 19.13 14.36 27.97
C GLN A 7 19.49 15.86 28.09
N GLN A 8 19.65 16.36 29.33
CA GLN A 8 20.06 17.74 29.57
C GLN A 8 21.51 18.01 29.12
N GLN A 9 22.41 17.04 29.26
CA GLN A 9 23.79 17.16 28.80
C GLN A 9 23.89 17.13 27.26
N GLN A 10 23.01 16.40 26.58
CA GLN A 10 22.97 16.34 25.12
C GLN A 10 22.41 17.64 24.50
N GLN A 11 21.43 18.29 25.14
CA GLN A 11 20.93 19.61 24.71
C GLN A 11 21.99 20.71 24.81
N GLN A 12 22.86 20.67 25.83
CA GLN A 12 23.92 21.69 25.99
C GLN A 12 24.99 21.60 24.89
N GLN A 13 25.23 20.42 24.32
CA GLN A 13 26.22 20.26 23.24
C GLN A 13 25.69 20.74 21.87
N SER A 14 24.38 20.70 21.64
CA SER A 14 23.77 21.22 20.39
C SER A 14 23.77 22.75 20.29
N ALA A 15 23.84 23.47 21.41
CA ALA A 15 23.83 24.94 21.40
C ALA A 15 25.15 25.57 20.93
N ALA A 16 26.25 24.81 20.91
CA ALA A 16 27.57 25.31 20.51
C ALA A 16 27.85 25.27 18.99
N ALA A 17 26.99 24.64 18.19
CA ALA A 17 27.23 24.42 16.75
C ALA A 17 26.42 25.34 15.80
N ALA A 18 25.60 26.26 16.33
CA ALA A 18 24.69 27.10 15.53
C ALA A 18 25.29 28.46 15.08
N GLY A 19 26.60 28.55 14.92
CA GLY A 19 27.26 29.72 14.32
C GLY A 19 27.83 29.36 12.95
N PHE A 20 27.39 30.07 11.91
CA PHE A 20 27.78 29.98 10.49
C PHE A 20 26.89 29.11 9.58
N ALA A 21 25.87 29.74 8.98
CA ALA A 21 25.61 29.65 7.54
C ALA A 21 24.57 30.70 7.12
N MET A 22 25.03 31.77 6.47
CA MET A 22 24.20 32.76 5.79
C MET A 22 24.03 32.41 4.31
N GLY A 23 22.77 32.38 3.85
CA GLY A 23 22.32 32.97 2.59
C GLY A 23 22.47 32.19 1.27
N GLN A 24 21.32 31.79 0.68
CA GLN A 24 21.06 31.99 -0.76
C GLN A 24 19.55 31.85 -1.10
N PRO A 25 18.93 32.80 -1.83
CA PRO A 25 17.57 32.66 -2.33
C PRO A 25 17.51 32.04 -3.75
N PRO A 26 16.41 31.37 -4.14
CA PRO A 26 16.23 30.83 -5.49
C PRO A 26 15.72 31.87 -6.49
N PRO A 27 16.05 31.74 -7.80
CA PRO A 27 15.59 32.65 -8.85
C PRO A 27 14.21 32.27 -9.42
N ALA A 28 13.46 33.29 -9.84
CA ALA A 28 12.19 33.21 -10.54
C ALA A 28 12.37 33.35 -12.06
N GLN A 29 11.69 32.52 -12.86
CA GLN A 29 11.47 32.61 -14.31
C GLN A 29 10.25 31.72 -14.67
N HIS A 30 9.40 31.90 -15.68
CA HIS A 30 9.08 32.96 -16.64
C HIS A 30 7.73 32.56 -17.33
N LEU A 31 7.09 33.53 -17.97
CA LEU A 31 5.82 33.52 -18.69
C LEU A 31 5.86 32.83 -20.07
N GLY A 32 4.69 32.44 -20.58
CA GLY A 32 4.40 32.14 -22.01
C GLY A 32 3.60 30.84 -22.17
N GLY A 33 2.53 30.72 -22.98
CA GLY A 33 2.00 31.58 -24.03
C GLY A 33 0.66 31.07 -24.57
N LEU A 34 0.09 31.91 -25.43
CA LEU A 34 -1.21 31.84 -26.10
C LEU A 34 -1.29 30.74 -27.16
N GLY A 35 -2.50 30.20 -27.39
CA GLY A 35 -2.81 29.35 -28.54
C GLY A 35 -4.32 29.40 -28.90
N GLN A 36 -4.62 29.99 -30.05
CA GLN A 36 -5.93 30.15 -30.71
C GLN A 36 -6.33 28.92 -31.54
N GLY A 37 -7.63 28.81 -31.86
CA GLY A 37 -8.18 28.04 -32.99
C GLY A 37 -9.63 27.59 -32.71
N SER A 38 -10.66 28.25 -33.28
CA SER A 38 -11.37 27.89 -34.54
C SER A 38 -12.15 26.57 -34.45
N GLU A 39 -13.38 26.34 -34.93
CA GLU A 39 -14.42 27.03 -35.73
C GLU A 39 -15.70 26.14 -35.57
N MET A 40 -16.91 26.72 -35.68
CA MET A 40 -18.17 25.99 -36.01
C MET A 40 -18.50 26.22 -37.51
N PRO A 41 -19.64 25.84 -38.16
CA PRO A 41 -20.85 24.99 -37.86
C PRO A 41 -21.22 24.10 -39.12
N PRO A 42 -22.47 23.92 -39.66
CA PRO A 42 -23.89 23.94 -39.19
C PRO A 42 -24.81 22.77 -39.72
N MET A 43 -26.14 22.90 -39.50
CA MET A 43 -27.32 22.32 -40.20
C MET A 43 -27.89 20.99 -39.65
N GLY A 44 -29.19 20.75 -39.46
CA GLY A 44 -30.45 21.46 -39.77
C GLY A 44 -31.62 20.45 -39.64
N GLY A 45 -32.88 20.90 -39.57
CA GLY A 45 -34.06 20.02 -39.78
C GLY A 45 -35.31 20.35 -38.97
N PHE A 46 -36.33 20.86 -39.65
CA PHE A 46 -37.65 21.30 -39.17
C PHE A 46 -38.73 20.18 -39.15
N GLY A 47 -39.83 20.43 -38.43
CA GLY A 47 -41.18 19.83 -38.63
C GLY A 47 -41.87 19.47 -37.30
N GLU A 48 -42.79 20.26 -36.73
CA GLU A 48 -44.26 20.32 -36.99
C GLU A 48 -44.95 18.93 -36.92
N SER A 49 -46.09 18.64 -36.26
CA SER A 49 -47.18 19.42 -35.66
C SER A 49 -48.11 18.51 -34.79
N ARG A 50 -48.87 19.16 -33.90
CA ARG A 50 -50.19 18.89 -33.21
C ARG A 50 -51.05 17.71 -33.75
N THR A 51 -51.90 16.92 -33.05
CA THR A 51 -52.78 17.04 -31.85
C THR A 51 -53.47 15.65 -31.52
N PRO A 52 -54.22 15.45 -30.40
CA PRO A 52 -54.77 14.17 -29.86
C PRO A 52 -56.25 13.91 -30.30
N PRO A 53 -57.17 13.03 -29.72
CA PRO A 53 -57.18 12.24 -28.45
C PRO A 53 -57.94 10.85 -28.42
N GLN A 54 -58.05 10.26 -27.21
CA GLN A 54 -59.17 9.43 -26.61
C GLN A 54 -59.01 7.91 -26.28
N HIS A 55 -58.90 7.64 -24.96
CA HIS A 55 -59.61 6.70 -24.05
C HIS A 55 -59.90 5.19 -24.32
N THR A 56 -59.29 4.34 -23.44
CA THR A 56 -59.74 3.07 -22.77
C THR A 56 -59.81 1.74 -23.55
N PRO A 57 -59.84 0.53 -22.91
CA PRO A 57 -59.52 0.14 -21.51
C PRO A 57 -58.51 -1.05 -21.36
N ARG A 58 -57.94 -1.16 -20.15
CA ARG A 58 -57.50 -2.35 -19.39
C ARG A 58 -57.32 -3.70 -20.14
N ARG A 59 -56.08 -4.20 -20.20
CA ARG A 59 -55.79 -5.64 -20.28
C ARG A 59 -54.46 -6.01 -19.60
N GLU A 60 -54.53 -7.13 -18.89
CA GLU A 60 -53.53 -7.74 -18.02
C GLU A 60 -52.22 -8.17 -18.72
N SER A 61 -51.16 -8.11 -17.91
CA SER A 61 -49.92 -8.92 -17.90
C SER A 61 -49.48 -9.66 -19.17
N SER A 62 -48.31 -9.25 -19.69
CA SER A 62 -47.36 -10.16 -20.33
C SER A 62 -45.94 -9.56 -20.22
N PRO A 63 -44.93 -10.29 -19.70
CA PRO A 63 -43.54 -9.85 -19.76
C PRO A 63 -43.10 -9.88 -21.22
N LYS A 64 -42.86 -8.71 -21.79
CA LYS A 64 -42.33 -8.54 -23.16
C LYS A 64 -40.98 -9.25 -23.23
N ALA A 65 -40.89 -10.30 -24.05
CA ALA A 65 -39.64 -11.00 -24.33
C ALA A 65 -38.56 -9.98 -24.75
N PRO A 66 -37.31 -10.09 -24.27
CA PRO A 66 -36.25 -9.15 -24.60
C PRO A 66 -36.05 -9.14 -26.12
N ASN A 67 -36.18 -7.94 -26.70
CA ASN A 67 -36.05 -7.69 -28.13
C ASN A 67 -34.72 -8.27 -28.63
N ALA A 68 -34.74 -9.11 -29.68
CA ALA A 68 -33.55 -9.82 -30.18
C ALA A 68 -32.36 -8.88 -30.47
N HIS A 69 -32.65 -7.64 -30.84
CA HIS A 69 -31.65 -6.58 -31.06
C HIS A 69 -30.88 -6.19 -29.77
N GLU A 70 -31.53 -6.25 -28.61
CA GLU A 70 -30.91 -5.94 -27.32
C GLU A 70 -29.99 -7.08 -26.84
N GLN A 71 -30.37 -8.34 -27.09
CA GLN A 71 -29.52 -9.49 -26.80
C GLN A 71 -28.22 -9.47 -27.61
N VAL A 72 -28.27 -9.06 -28.89
CA VAL A 72 -27.08 -8.91 -29.74
C VAL A 72 -26.16 -7.79 -29.24
N ARG A 73 -26.70 -6.64 -28.79
CA ARG A 73 -25.90 -5.55 -28.21
C ARG A 73 -25.20 -5.97 -26.93
N MET A 74 -25.89 -6.68 -26.04
CA MET A 74 -25.33 -7.19 -24.79
C MET A 74 -24.23 -8.24 -25.04
N ALA A 75 -24.43 -9.14 -26.01
CA ALA A 75 -23.41 -10.12 -26.40
C ALA A 75 -22.14 -9.47 -26.98
N LYS A 76 -22.31 -8.40 -27.79
CA LYS A 76 -21.19 -7.61 -28.32
C LYS A 76 -20.41 -6.93 -27.20
N GLN A 77 -21.11 -6.27 -26.26
CA GLN A 77 -20.49 -5.60 -25.12
C GLN A 77 -19.68 -6.57 -24.23
N ARG A 78 -20.23 -7.76 -23.92
CA ARG A 78 -19.52 -8.76 -23.11
C ARG A 78 -18.25 -9.28 -23.80
N ARG A 79 -18.25 -9.40 -25.13
CA ARG A 79 -17.06 -9.83 -25.89
C ARG A 79 -15.98 -8.75 -25.90
N GLU A 80 -16.37 -7.49 -26.03
CA GLU A 80 -15.47 -6.33 -25.98
C GLU A 80 -14.87 -6.14 -24.58
N GLU A 81 -15.69 -6.28 -23.53
CA GLU A 81 -15.26 -6.24 -22.14
C GLU A 81 -14.28 -7.36 -21.81
N LYS A 82 -14.57 -8.62 -22.22
CA LYS A 82 -13.67 -9.75 -22.03
C LYS A 82 -12.33 -9.56 -22.76
N MET A 83 -12.34 -8.97 -23.94
CA MET A 83 -11.11 -8.66 -24.69
C MET A 83 -10.28 -7.57 -24.00
N ARG A 84 -10.95 -6.55 -23.44
CA ARG A 84 -10.29 -5.48 -22.68
C ARG A 84 -9.70 -5.99 -21.36
N GLU A 85 -10.42 -6.86 -20.65
CA GLU A 85 -9.94 -7.50 -19.42
C GLU A 85 -8.71 -8.39 -19.71
N GLN A 86 -8.77 -9.20 -20.77
CA GLN A 86 -7.65 -10.04 -21.19
C GLN A 86 -6.42 -9.22 -21.64
N ALA A 87 -6.64 -8.07 -22.30
CA ALA A 87 -5.57 -7.16 -22.68
C ALA A 87 -4.90 -6.51 -21.45
N ALA A 88 -5.69 -6.01 -20.50
CA ALA A 88 -5.18 -5.45 -19.25
C ALA A 88 -4.41 -6.50 -18.43
N GLU A 89 -4.90 -7.74 -18.41
CA GLU A 89 -4.25 -8.85 -17.72
C GLU A 89 -2.88 -9.21 -18.33
N ARG A 90 -2.78 -9.15 -19.67
CA ARG A 90 -1.52 -9.39 -20.38
C ARG A 90 -0.51 -8.27 -20.14
N GLU A 91 -0.97 -7.01 -20.17
CA GLU A 91 -0.12 -5.85 -19.86
C GLU A 91 0.43 -5.91 -18.42
N GLU A 92 -0.41 -6.31 -17.46
CA GLU A 92 0.01 -6.50 -16.07
C GLU A 92 1.03 -7.64 -15.93
N ALA A 93 0.89 -8.72 -16.71
CA ALA A 93 1.85 -9.83 -16.75
C ALA A 93 3.18 -9.40 -17.36
N GLU A 94 3.17 -8.60 -18.43
CA GLU A 94 4.39 -8.08 -19.07
C GLU A 94 5.13 -7.11 -18.14
N LYS A 95 4.41 -6.22 -17.43
CA LYS A 95 4.99 -5.29 -16.44
C LYS A 95 5.66 -5.98 -15.26
N LYS A 96 5.23 -7.20 -14.91
CA LYS A 96 5.79 -7.98 -13.81
C LYS A 96 6.84 -8.99 -14.25
N SER A 97 6.99 -9.22 -15.55
CA SER A 97 7.99 -10.13 -16.08
C SER A 97 9.40 -9.59 -15.85
N CYS A 98 10.35 -10.48 -15.58
CA CYS A 98 11.73 -10.07 -15.38
C CYS A 98 12.37 -9.70 -16.72
N HIS A 99 12.78 -8.43 -16.88
CA HIS A 99 13.47 -7.99 -18.09
C HIS A 99 14.86 -8.62 -18.30
N LEU A 100 15.45 -9.22 -17.26
CA LEU A 100 16.78 -9.86 -17.31
C LEU A 100 16.71 -11.35 -17.71
N HIS A 101 15.59 -12.02 -17.45
CA HIS A 101 15.49 -13.46 -17.68
C HIS A 101 14.20 -13.80 -18.42
N LYS A 102 14.35 -14.42 -19.60
CA LYS A 102 13.22 -14.93 -20.39
C LYS A 102 12.48 -16.08 -19.70
N LYS A 103 13.12 -16.76 -18.74
CA LYS A 103 12.54 -17.80 -17.88
C LYS A 103 12.77 -17.42 -16.41
N PRO A 104 11.78 -17.57 -15.52
CA PRO A 104 11.93 -17.18 -14.13
C PRO A 104 12.98 -18.03 -13.42
N LYS A 105 13.91 -17.38 -12.71
CA LYS A 105 14.95 -18.02 -11.89
C LYS A 105 14.75 -17.70 -10.42
N ASN A 106 14.89 -18.70 -9.56
CA ASN A 106 14.65 -18.57 -8.11
C ASN A 106 15.65 -17.64 -7.40
N ASN A 107 16.81 -17.37 -8.02
CA ASN A 107 17.83 -16.47 -7.47
C ASN A 107 17.66 -15.00 -7.90
N CYS A 108 16.58 -14.66 -8.61
CA CYS A 108 16.34 -13.31 -9.09
C CYS A 108 15.07 -12.72 -8.45
N LYS A 109 15.22 -11.62 -7.70
CA LYS A 109 14.12 -10.95 -6.97
C LYS A 109 12.92 -10.57 -7.88
N PHE A 110 13.19 -10.17 -9.12
CA PHE A 110 12.13 -9.87 -10.10
C PHE A 110 11.42 -11.13 -10.60
N CYS A 111 12.14 -12.24 -10.77
CA CYS A 111 11.54 -13.52 -11.15
C CYS A 111 10.73 -14.14 -10.02
N GLN A 112 11.17 -13.96 -8.77
CA GLN A 112 10.45 -14.43 -7.58
C GLN A 112 9.10 -13.72 -7.44
N ARG A 113 9.09 -12.39 -7.57
CA ARG A 113 7.85 -11.59 -7.57
C ARG A 113 6.90 -11.93 -8.73
N TYR A 114 7.45 -12.28 -9.89
CA TYR A 114 6.66 -12.75 -11.04
C TYR A 114 6.05 -14.15 -10.80
N GLN A 115 6.83 -15.08 -10.22
CA GLN A 115 6.34 -16.41 -9.86
C GLN A 115 5.22 -16.35 -8.81
N GLU A 116 5.33 -15.48 -7.82
CA GLU A 116 4.28 -15.24 -6.83
C GLU A 116 2.99 -14.71 -7.47
N PHE A 117 3.10 -13.83 -8.48
CA PHE A 117 1.95 -13.34 -9.23
C PHE A 117 1.27 -14.43 -10.07
N LEU A 118 2.04 -15.35 -10.66
CA LEU A 118 1.48 -16.50 -11.37
C LEU A 118 0.78 -17.46 -10.41
N LYS A 119 1.41 -17.78 -9.27
CA LYS A 119 0.86 -18.67 -8.25
C LYS A 119 -0.44 -18.12 -7.65
N GLY A 120 -0.50 -16.82 -7.36
CA GLY A 120 -1.71 -16.18 -6.84
C GLY A 120 -2.89 -16.11 -7.84
N LYS A 121 -2.65 -16.35 -9.14
CA LYS A 121 -3.73 -16.51 -10.13
C LYS A 121 -4.29 -17.93 -10.16
N GLU A 122 -3.45 -18.95 -9.95
CA GLU A 122 -3.88 -20.34 -9.87
C GLU A 122 -4.85 -20.54 -8.70
N ASP A 123 -4.56 -19.95 -7.54
CA ASP A 123 -5.41 -20.06 -6.35
C ASP A 123 -6.79 -19.37 -6.49
N LYS A 124 -6.87 -18.26 -7.24
CA LYS A 124 -8.12 -17.53 -7.48
C LYS A 124 -9.07 -18.23 -8.44
N SER A 125 -8.57 -19.14 -9.29
CA SER A 125 -9.41 -19.94 -10.18
C SER A 125 -10.16 -21.06 -9.46
N SER A 126 -9.77 -21.37 -8.22
CA SER A 126 -10.30 -22.48 -7.41
C SER A 126 -11.43 -22.09 -6.45
N ILE A 127 -11.67 -20.79 -6.21
CA ILE A 127 -12.66 -20.26 -5.26
C ILE A 127 -13.70 -19.44 -6.03
N LYS A 128 -14.58 -20.09 -6.80
CA LYS A 128 -15.71 -19.38 -7.43
C LYS A 128 -17.04 -20.16 -7.45
N ASP A 129 -17.15 -21.20 -6.64
CA ASP A 129 -18.39 -21.94 -6.44
C ASP A 129 -18.63 -22.20 -4.95
N THR A 130 -19.21 -21.21 -4.28
CA THR A 130 -20.18 -21.35 -3.17
C THR A 130 -20.43 -19.97 -2.58
N GLY A 131 -21.47 -19.29 -3.06
CA GLY A 131 -22.05 -18.17 -2.32
C GLY A 131 -22.83 -18.70 -1.11
N THR A 132 -22.83 -17.96 0.00
CA THR A 132 -24.04 -17.41 0.63
C THR A 132 -23.72 -16.77 1.98
N ALA A 133 -24.37 -15.62 2.16
CA ALA A 133 -24.54 -14.83 3.38
C ALA A 133 -24.39 -15.57 4.73
N LYS A 134 -23.43 -15.11 5.55
CA LYS A 134 -23.62 -15.03 7.01
C LYS A 134 -22.74 -13.94 7.63
N ALA A 135 -23.23 -12.71 7.57
CA ALA A 135 -22.84 -11.67 8.50
C ALA A 135 -23.40 -12.04 9.88
N ARG A 136 -22.58 -12.66 10.76
CA ARG A 136 -22.84 -12.64 12.20
C ARG A 136 -21.60 -13.04 13.01
N ARG A 137 -21.06 -12.05 13.72
CA ARG A 137 -20.21 -12.15 14.92
C ARG A 137 -18.92 -12.95 14.78
N GLU A 138 -17.81 -12.26 14.54
CA GLU A 138 -16.50 -12.69 15.05
C GLU A 138 -15.54 -11.50 15.01
N SER A 139 -15.26 -10.89 16.16
CA SER A 139 -14.30 -9.79 16.29
C SER A 139 -13.18 -10.12 17.27
N THR A 140 -12.94 -11.39 17.56
CA THR A 140 -11.93 -11.84 18.52
C THR A 140 -10.98 -12.94 18.00
N ASP A 141 -11.28 -13.59 16.87
CA ASP A 141 -10.49 -14.74 16.37
C ASP A 141 -9.53 -14.43 15.20
N LEU A 142 -9.35 -13.15 14.83
CA LEU A 142 -8.40 -12.79 13.77
C LEU A 142 -6.93 -12.83 14.21
N MET A 143 -6.65 -12.96 15.52
CA MET A 143 -5.30 -13.08 16.07
C MET A 143 -4.81 -14.54 16.05
N ASP A 144 -5.70 -15.52 16.24
CA ASP A 144 -5.35 -16.95 16.39
C ASP A 144 -5.08 -17.66 15.04
N ARG A 145 -5.59 -17.11 13.93
CA ARG A 145 -5.33 -17.67 12.57
C ARG A 145 -3.95 -17.29 12.01
N ARG A 146 -3.18 -16.44 12.69
CA ARG A 146 -1.77 -16.23 12.34
C ARG A 146 -0.96 -17.30 13.04
N GLY A 147 -0.65 -18.38 12.31
CA GLY A 147 0.38 -19.32 12.76
C GLY A 147 1.68 -18.59 13.12
N PRO A 148 2.60 -19.24 13.85
CA PRO A 148 3.84 -18.63 14.33
C PRO A 148 4.52 -17.86 13.20
N LEU A 149 4.81 -16.57 13.45
CA LEU A 149 5.41 -15.69 12.45
C LEU A 149 6.78 -16.25 12.08
N GLU A 150 6.90 -16.78 10.86
CA GLU A 150 8.17 -17.29 10.36
C GLU A 150 9.14 -16.12 10.14
N ILE A 151 10.13 -16.00 11.02
CA ILE A 151 11.20 -15.02 10.90
C ILE A 151 12.10 -15.46 9.74
N GLN A 152 11.95 -14.81 8.57
CA GLN A 152 12.73 -15.14 7.35
C GLN A 152 14.26 -15.07 7.54
N ASN A 153 14.74 -14.27 8.48
CA ASN A 153 16.15 -14.18 8.83
C ASN A 153 16.33 -14.10 10.35
N PRO A 154 16.44 -15.25 11.05
CA PRO A 154 16.53 -15.28 12.51
C PRO A 154 17.88 -14.77 13.03
N LYS A 155 18.88 -14.59 12.16
CA LYS A 155 20.21 -14.11 12.58
C LYS A 155 20.29 -12.59 12.64
N THR A 156 19.65 -11.92 11.68
CA THR A 156 19.75 -10.45 11.60
C THR A 156 18.41 -9.76 11.73
N TYR A 157 17.29 -10.49 11.82
CA TYR A 157 15.92 -9.98 11.93
C TYR A 157 15.55 -8.89 10.88
N GLY A 158 16.25 -8.90 9.74
CA GLY A 158 16.10 -7.88 8.69
C GLY A 158 16.88 -6.57 8.92
N PHE A 159 17.60 -6.41 10.04
CA PHE A 159 18.48 -5.27 10.28
C PHE A 159 19.77 -5.38 9.43
N SER A 160 20.30 -4.23 9.04
CA SER A 160 21.65 -4.17 8.44
C SER A 160 22.70 -4.45 9.53
N PRO A 161 23.85 -5.07 9.20
CA PRO A 161 24.87 -5.37 10.19
C PRO A 161 25.35 -4.13 10.96
N LEU A 162 25.51 -2.99 10.26
CA LEU A 162 25.92 -1.73 10.88
C LEU A 162 24.88 -1.22 11.89
N LEU A 163 23.60 -1.25 11.52
CA LEU A 163 22.52 -0.84 12.41
C LEU A 163 22.43 -1.75 13.64
N GLN A 164 22.63 -3.06 13.46
CA GLN A 164 22.66 -4.01 14.57
C GLN A 164 23.79 -3.69 15.56
N THR A 165 25.00 -3.39 15.07
CA THR A 165 26.11 -2.94 15.93
C THR A 165 25.72 -1.69 16.73
N HIS A 166 25.18 -0.66 16.05
CA HIS A 166 24.75 0.56 16.73
C HIS A 166 23.65 0.31 17.77
N ILE A 167 22.68 -0.57 17.49
CA ILE A 167 21.62 -0.95 18.43
C ILE A 167 22.22 -1.66 19.65
N VAL A 168 23.07 -2.66 19.46
CA VAL A 168 23.68 -3.45 20.54
C VAL A 168 24.56 -2.60 21.45
N GLU A 169 25.26 -1.61 20.88
CA GLU A 169 26.13 -0.71 21.63
C GLU A 169 25.38 0.44 22.31
N SER A 170 24.15 0.74 21.86
CA SER A 170 23.35 1.86 22.35
C SER A 170 23.06 1.77 23.86
N ALA A 171 23.04 2.93 24.52
CA ALA A 171 22.63 3.03 25.91
C ALA A 171 21.15 2.67 26.10
N HIS A 172 20.32 2.95 25.09
CA HIS A 172 18.89 2.68 25.14
C HIS A 172 18.61 1.17 25.19
N LEU A 173 19.22 0.35 24.31
CA LEU A 173 19.04 -1.10 24.40
C LEU A 173 19.50 -1.66 25.76
N LYS A 174 20.60 -1.15 26.33
CA LYS A 174 21.07 -1.57 27.66
C LYS A 174 20.02 -1.32 28.76
N ALA A 175 19.23 -0.25 28.64
CA ALA A 175 18.09 -0.01 29.52
C ALA A 175 16.92 -0.96 29.22
N LEU A 176 16.64 -1.25 27.95
CA LEU A 176 15.57 -2.19 27.55
C LEU A 176 15.84 -3.63 28.01
N VAL A 177 17.09 -4.01 28.24
CA VAL A 177 17.44 -5.36 28.73
C VAL A 177 16.87 -5.64 30.12
N SER A 178 16.63 -4.62 30.95
CA SER A 178 15.96 -4.82 32.24
C SER A 178 14.44 -4.93 32.14
N LEU A 179 13.86 -4.71 30.96
CA LEU A 179 12.45 -4.97 30.70
C LEU A 179 12.28 -6.43 30.30
N GLU A 180 11.44 -7.15 31.04
CA GLU A 180 11.27 -8.60 30.93
C GLU A 180 9.94 -9.01 30.31
N THR A 181 8.94 -8.12 30.32
CA THR A 181 7.61 -8.43 29.79
C THR A 181 7.34 -7.69 28.47
N PHE A 182 6.47 -8.28 27.66
CA PHE A 182 6.04 -7.68 26.40
C PHE A 182 5.38 -6.32 26.63
N GLU A 183 4.54 -6.21 27.64
CA GLU A 183 3.78 -5.00 27.98
C GLU A 183 4.71 -3.84 28.33
N GLN A 184 5.82 -4.11 29.04
CA GLN A 184 6.80 -3.09 29.38
C GLN A 184 7.47 -2.50 28.14
N LEU A 185 7.79 -3.34 27.14
CA LEU A 185 8.35 -2.87 25.88
C LEU A 185 7.33 -2.09 25.05
N VAL A 186 6.06 -2.50 25.07
CA VAL A 186 5.00 -1.76 24.38
C VAL A 186 4.81 -0.37 25.00
N GLU A 187 4.85 -0.24 26.32
CA GLU A 187 4.79 1.05 27.01
C GLU A 187 5.98 1.94 26.63
N GLU A 188 7.18 1.38 26.63
CA GLU A 188 8.39 2.10 26.23
C GLU A 188 8.32 2.57 24.77
N MET A 189 7.81 1.72 23.87
CA MET A 189 7.55 2.10 22.48
C MET A 189 6.56 3.26 22.40
N TYR A 190 5.45 3.21 23.15
CA TYR A 190 4.47 4.30 23.15
C TYR A 190 5.06 5.62 23.66
N GLN A 191 5.93 5.54 24.66
CA GLN A 191 6.51 6.70 25.32
C GLN A 191 7.64 7.35 24.51
N PHE A 192 8.46 6.56 23.81
CA PHE A 192 9.71 7.03 23.20
C PHE A 192 9.83 6.82 21.68
N ALA A 193 8.98 6.01 21.04
CA ALA A 193 9.01 5.84 19.58
C ALA A 193 8.32 7.01 18.87
N ASP A 194 9.05 8.10 18.68
CA ASP A 194 8.62 9.32 18.00
C ASP A 194 8.77 9.26 16.46
N SER A 195 9.57 8.32 15.96
CA SER A 195 9.92 8.18 14.54
C SER A 195 9.90 6.71 14.10
N ILE A 196 9.54 6.51 12.83
CA ILE A 196 9.61 5.20 12.14
C ILE A 196 10.95 4.96 11.42
N GLU A 197 11.87 5.93 11.47
CA GLU A 197 13.19 5.82 10.86
C GLU A 197 14.15 4.99 11.74
N PRO A 198 15.14 4.29 11.15
CA PRO A 198 16.09 3.48 11.91
C PRO A 198 17.02 4.29 12.82
N TYR A 199 17.25 5.56 12.47
CA TYR A 199 18.10 6.48 13.21
C TYR A 199 17.30 7.70 13.67
N MET A 200 17.76 8.30 14.77
CA MET A 200 17.22 9.58 15.21
C MET A 200 17.46 10.69 14.19
N GLN A 201 16.55 11.67 14.16
CA GLN A 201 16.74 12.86 13.34
C GLN A 201 18.08 13.53 13.69
N ASN A 202 18.86 13.87 12.67
CA ASN A 202 20.18 14.50 12.79
C ASN A 202 21.29 13.61 13.39
N SER A 203 21.09 12.29 13.48
CA SER A 203 22.14 11.34 13.83
C SER A 203 22.25 10.23 12.78
N SER A 204 23.48 9.84 12.45
CA SER A 204 23.77 8.70 11.56
C SER A 204 24.20 7.43 12.31
N THR A 205 24.36 7.53 13.64
CA THR A 205 24.90 6.46 14.48
C THR A 205 24.01 6.14 15.68
N THR A 206 23.10 7.05 16.06
CA THR A 206 22.17 6.84 17.17
C THR A 206 20.89 6.19 16.66
N PRO A 207 20.65 4.90 16.97
CA PRO A 207 19.44 4.22 16.54
C PRO A 207 18.20 4.84 17.22
N SER A 208 17.05 4.75 16.56
CA SER A 208 15.78 5.20 17.15
C SER A 208 15.31 4.26 18.27
N ALA A 209 14.50 4.80 19.18
CA ALA A 209 13.90 4.04 20.26
C ALA A 209 13.07 2.85 19.73
N LEU A 210 12.31 3.08 18.65
CA LEU A 210 11.53 2.07 17.97
C LEU A 210 12.39 0.86 17.55
N PHE A 211 13.51 1.11 16.87
CA PHE A 211 14.35 0.04 16.36
C PHE A 211 15.10 -0.72 17.47
N CYS A 212 15.42 -0.05 18.58
CA CYS A 212 15.94 -0.72 19.77
C CYS A 212 14.88 -1.65 20.40
N CYS A 213 13.63 -1.19 20.51
CA CYS A 213 12.53 -1.98 21.04
C CYS A 213 12.21 -3.20 20.16
N LEU A 214 12.16 -3.02 18.83
CA LEU A 214 11.97 -4.13 17.88
C LEU A 214 13.08 -5.18 18.00
N TYR A 215 14.33 -4.74 18.08
CA TYR A 215 15.46 -5.65 18.29
C TYR A 215 15.33 -6.42 19.60
N ARG A 216 14.91 -5.75 20.68
CA ARG A 216 14.67 -6.39 21.96
C ARG A 216 13.53 -7.42 21.89
N LEU A 217 12.42 -7.10 21.23
CA LEU A 217 11.29 -8.02 21.04
C LEU A 217 11.72 -9.30 20.31
N PHE A 218 12.48 -9.16 19.22
CA PHE A 218 12.97 -10.33 18.48
C PHE A 218 13.97 -11.18 19.28
N THR A 219 14.74 -10.57 20.17
CA THR A 219 15.73 -11.28 20.99
C THR A 219 15.16 -11.82 22.30
N MET A 220 13.98 -11.37 22.72
CA MET A 220 13.29 -11.90 23.91
C MET A 220 12.62 -13.25 23.68
N GLY A 221 12.41 -13.67 22.42
CA GLY A 221 11.85 -14.99 22.13
C GLY A 221 10.46 -15.18 22.73
N LEU A 222 9.59 -14.18 22.56
CA LEU A 222 8.19 -14.26 22.98
C LEU A 222 7.46 -15.28 22.10
N ASP A 223 6.87 -16.29 22.73
CA ASP A 223 6.09 -17.38 22.11
C ASP A 223 4.59 -17.05 22.13
#